data_AF-A0A943K6U9-F1
#
_entry.id   AF-A0A943K6U9-F1
#
_cell.length_a   1.000
_cell.length_b   1.000
_cell.length_c   1.000
_cell.angle_alpha   90.00
_cell.angle_beta   90.00
_cell.angle_gamma   90.00
#
_symmetry.space_group_name_H-M   'P 1'
#
loop_
_entity.id
_entity.type
_entity.pdbx_description
1 polymer ?
#
loop_
_entity_poly.entity_id
_entity_poly.type
_entity_poly.pdbx_seq_one_letter_code
_entity_poly.pdbx_strand_id
1 'polypeptide(L)'
;FIRGRLHTVQPAALGSRRVFTENCREYTVIETAHFGLAVQCEVGAMMVGRIVNYKGAGEVKRGEEKGKFEFGGSTIIVLTQKGAVLPDEEFLKNTAEEKETKVKCGERIGVAARG
;
A
#
# COMPACT_ATOMS: atom_id res chain seq x y z
N PHE A 1 -7.32 -7.72 11.14
CA PHE A 1 -7.27 -6.37 11.70
C PHE A 1 -6.28 -6.25 12.86
N ILE A 2 -5.42 -5.23 12.83
CA ILE A 2 -4.50 -4.83 13.91
C ILE A 2 -4.97 -3.49 14.46
N ARG A 3 -5.30 -3.45 15.75
CA ARG A 3 -5.70 -2.21 16.45
C ARG A 3 -4.50 -1.27 16.59
N GLY A 4 -4.77 0.03 16.49
CA GLY A 4 -3.75 1.07 16.60
C GLY A 4 -4.37 2.45 16.82
N ARG A 5 -3.56 3.49 16.63
CA ARG A 5 -3.98 4.90 16.62
C ARG A 5 -4.53 5.31 15.25
N LEU A 6 -4.95 6.56 15.11
CA LEU A 6 -5.42 7.14 13.85
C LEU A 6 -4.71 8.49 13.63
N HIS A 7 -3.39 8.47 13.53
CA HIS A 7 -2.62 9.66 13.15
C HIS A 7 -2.84 10.01 11.69
N THR A 8 -2.73 11.30 11.33
CA THR A 8 -2.79 11.74 9.93
C THR A 8 -1.63 11.11 9.14
N VAL A 9 -1.90 10.74 7.90
CA VAL A 9 -0.91 10.21 6.94
C VAL A 9 -0.43 11.28 5.97
N GLN A 10 -0.74 12.55 6.22
CA GLN A 10 -0.22 13.66 5.42
C GLN A 10 1.33 13.68 5.47
N PRO A 11 2.01 13.99 4.35
CA PRO A 11 3.47 13.96 4.27
C PRO A 11 4.19 14.69 5.41
N ALA A 12 3.68 15.86 5.82
CA ALA A 12 4.24 16.66 6.91
C ALA A 12 4.31 15.94 8.28
N ALA A 13 3.50 14.89 8.49
CA ALA A 13 3.47 14.12 9.73
C ALA A 13 4.34 12.85 9.69
N LEU A 14 4.76 12.39 8.51
CA LEU A 14 5.47 11.11 8.34
C LEU A 14 6.86 11.09 9.00
N GLY A 15 7.54 12.25 9.04
CA GLY A 15 8.89 12.35 9.64
C GLY A 15 8.90 12.40 11.17
N SER A 16 7.77 12.69 11.82
CA SER A 16 7.69 12.89 13.28
C SER A 16 6.95 11.76 14.01
N ARG A 17 6.30 10.85 13.28
CA ARG A 17 5.49 9.77 13.85
C ARG A 17 5.61 8.50 13.04
N ARG A 18 5.59 7.36 13.72
CA ARG A 18 5.62 6.03 13.09
C ARG A 18 4.23 5.60 12.63
N VAL A 19 3.60 6.40 11.78
CA VAL A 19 2.18 6.23 11.42
C VAL A 19 1.87 4.87 10.80
N PHE A 20 2.79 4.31 10.01
CA PHE A 20 2.61 3.02 9.33
C PHE A 20 2.59 1.81 10.28
N THR A 21 3.21 1.93 11.46
CA THR A 21 3.29 0.83 12.43
C THR A 21 2.40 1.05 13.65
N GLU A 22 2.04 2.30 13.95
CA GLU A 22 1.21 2.65 15.10
C GLU A 22 -0.27 2.78 14.74
N ASN A 23 -0.62 3.10 13.49
CA ASN A 23 -2.02 3.22 13.11
C ASN A 23 -2.72 1.85 12.99
N CYS A 24 -4.05 1.89 13.13
CA CYS A 24 -4.94 0.79 12.76
C CYS A 24 -4.64 0.35 11.34
N ARG A 25 -4.48 -0.96 11.14
CA ARG A 25 -4.14 -1.51 9.83
C ARG A 25 -4.60 -2.95 9.67
N GLU A 26 -4.69 -3.38 8.43
CA GLU A 26 -4.89 -4.77 8.06
C GLU A 26 -3.96 -5.11 6.91
N TYR A 27 -3.48 -6.35 6.84
CA TYR A 27 -2.62 -6.77 5.75
C TYR A 27 -3.07 -8.11 5.20
N THR A 28 -2.75 -8.32 3.93
CA THR A 28 -2.97 -9.56 3.21
C THR A 28 -1.67 -9.94 2.52
N VAL A 29 -1.26 -11.18 2.69
CA VAL A 29 -0.18 -11.78 1.91
C VAL A 29 -0.80 -12.37 0.65
N ILE A 30 -0.27 -11.99 -0.50
CA ILE A 30 -0.77 -12.39 -1.81
C ILE A 30 0.38 -13.13 -2.51
N GLU A 31 0.14 -14.40 -2.86
CA GLU A 31 1.01 -15.11 -3.77
C GLU A 31 0.67 -14.71 -5.20
N THR A 32 1.65 -14.23 -5.94
CA THR A 32 1.47 -13.71 -7.29
C THR A 32 2.30 -14.51 -8.29
N ALA A 33 1.75 -14.71 -9.49
CA ALA A 33 2.45 -15.45 -10.54
C ALA A 33 3.75 -14.77 -11.02
N HIS A 34 3.83 -13.44 -10.93
CA HIS A 34 4.93 -12.67 -11.53
C HIS A 34 5.86 -11.98 -10.51
N PHE A 35 5.41 -11.79 -9.27
CA PHE A 35 6.15 -11.03 -8.24
C PHE A 35 6.44 -11.85 -6.98
N GLY A 36 6.13 -13.15 -6.99
CA GLY A 36 6.22 -14.01 -5.81
C GLY A 36 5.27 -13.54 -4.71
N LEU A 37 5.73 -13.59 -3.46
CA LEU A 37 4.95 -13.11 -2.32
C LEU A 37 4.96 -11.58 -2.27
N ALA A 38 3.78 -10.98 -2.26
CA ALA A 38 3.57 -9.56 -1.99
C ALA A 38 2.72 -9.38 -0.74
N VAL A 39 2.92 -8.27 -0.03
CA VAL A 39 2.05 -7.85 1.07
C VAL A 39 1.36 -6.57 0.66
N GLN A 40 0.04 -6.56 0.72
CA GLN A 40 -0.74 -5.32 0.69
C GLN A 40 -1.23 -5.03 2.11
N CYS A 41 -1.00 -3.81 2.59
CA CYS A 41 -1.40 -3.38 3.92
C CYS A 41 -2.23 -2.10 3.82
N GLU A 42 -3.49 -2.19 4.22
CA GLU A 42 -4.37 -1.04 4.40
C GLU A 42 -4.09 -0.38 5.75
N VAL A 43 -3.77 0.91 5.73
CA VAL A 43 -3.50 1.69 6.95
C VAL A 43 -4.52 2.82 7.05
N GLY A 44 -5.31 2.81 8.12
CA GLY A 44 -6.25 3.89 8.43
C GLY A 44 -5.52 5.11 8.99
N ALA A 45 -6.03 6.31 8.73
CA ALA A 45 -5.55 7.55 9.32
C ALA A 45 -6.69 8.31 10.04
N MET A 46 -6.46 9.58 10.36
CA MET A 46 -7.49 10.44 10.95
C MET A 46 -8.81 10.33 10.17
N MET A 47 -9.88 10.26 10.96
CA MET A 47 -11.26 10.13 10.51
C MET A 47 -11.66 8.78 9.91
N VAL A 48 -10.74 7.85 9.63
CA VAL A 48 -11.08 6.51 9.10
C VAL A 48 -12.02 5.77 10.04
N GLY A 49 -13.25 5.56 9.57
CA GLY A 49 -14.28 4.83 10.28
C GLY A 49 -13.98 3.33 10.34
N ARG A 50 -13.52 2.74 9.22
CA ARG A 50 -13.22 1.29 9.14
C ARG A 50 -12.37 0.93 7.93
N ILE A 51 -11.60 -0.15 8.07
CA ILE A 51 -11.01 -0.91 6.96
C ILE A 51 -11.90 -2.12 6.71
N VAL A 52 -12.44 -2.24 5.49
CA VAL A 52 -13.37 -3.32 5.14
C VAL A 52 -12.78 -4.11 3.97
N ASN A 53 -12.31 -5.32 4.25
CA ASN A 53 -11.94 -6.30 3.23
C ASN A 53 -13.14 -7.22 2.95
N TYR A 54 -13.51 -7.40 1.68
CA TYR A 54 -14.71 -8.15 1.32
C TYR A 54 -14.51 -9.67 1.33
N LYS A 55 -13.27 -10.10 1.15
CA LYS A 55 -12.89 -11.52 1.08
C LYS A 55 -11.79 -11.82 2.08
N GLY A 56 -11.83 -13.03 2.64
CA GLY A 56 -10.76 -13.61 3.45
C GLY A 56 -9.73 -14.32 2.56
N ALA A 57 -9.21 -15.45 3.04
CA ALA A 57 -8.30 -16.28 2.25
C ALA A 57 -9.00 -16.88 1.02
N GLY A 58 -8.29 -16.92 -0.10
CA GLY A 58 -8.79 -17.49 -1.35
C GLY A 58 -8.03 -16.96 -2.56
N GLU A 59 -8.48 -17.39 -3.74
CA GLU A 59 -7.97 -16.86 -5.01
C GLU A 59 -8.44 -15.43 -5.24
N VAL A 60 -7.56 -14.62 -5.82
CA VAL A 60 -7.83 -13.24 -6.22
C VAL A 60 -7.37 -13.02 -7.65
N LYS A 61 -8.05 -12.11 -8.36
CA LYS A 61 -7.69 -11.72 -9.74
C LYS A 61 -7.15 -10.29 -9.77
N ARG A 62 -6.27 -10.03 -10.73
CA ARG A 62 -5.80 -8.66 -10.98
C ARG A 62 -7.00 -7.75 -11.31
N GLY A 63 -7.10 -6.62 -10.62
CA GLY A 63 -8.18 -5.65 -10.79
C GLY A 63 -9.46 -6.00 -10.03
N GLU A 64 -9.48 -7.11 -9.28
CA GLU A 64 -10.58 -7.43 -8.39
C GLU A 64 -10.65 -6.46 -7.20
N GLU A 65 -11.85 -6.00 -6.87
CA GLU A 65 -12.06 -5.14 -5.71
C GLU A 65 -11.82 -5.92 -4.42
N LYS A 66 -10.77 -5.53 -3.69
CA LYS A 66 -10.41 -6.16 -2.41
C LYS A 66 -11.29 -5.69 -1.25
N GLY A 67 -11.68 -4.42 -1.27
CA GLY A 67 -12.31 -3.75 -0.14
C GLY A 67 -12.30 -2.24 -0.26
N LYS A 68 -12.64 -1.57 0.85
CA LYS A 68 -12.74 -0.12 0.95
C LYS A 68 -12.32 0.41 2.31
N PHE A 69 -11.99 1.70 2.35
CA PHE A 69 -11.95 2.48 3.58
C PHE A 69 -13.29 3.21 3.76
N GLU A 70 -13.87 3.13 4.95
CA GLU A 70 -15.03 3.94 5.32
C GLU A 70 -14.53 5.29 5.85
N PHE A 71 -14.96 6.39 5.21
CA PHE A 71 -14.76 7.83 5.53
C PHE A 71 -13.42 8.21 6.18
N GLY A 72 -12.58 9.03 5.55
CA GLY A 72 -11.36 9.59 6.20
C GLY A 72 -10.11 9.43 5.35
N GLY A 73 -8.95 9.85 5.89
CA GLY A 73 -7.67 9.72 5.20
C GLY A 73 -7.09 8.32 5.33
N SER A 74 -6.57 7.74 4.26
CA SER A 74 -6.02 6.38 4.29
C SER A 74 -4.81 6.25 3.40
N THR A 75 -4.05 5.17 3.59
CA THR A 75 -2.95 4.81 2.68
C THR A 75 -2.86 3.30 2.54
N ILE A 76 -2.25 2.87 1.44
CA ILE A 76 -1.95 1.46 1.17
C ILE A 76 -0.44 1.33 1.03
N ILE A 77 0.13 0.37 1.73
CA ILE A 77 1.53 -0.03 1.58
C ILE A 77 1.56 -1.33 0.79
N VAL A 78 2.39 -1.38 -0.25
CA VAL A 78 2.70 -2.60 -0.99
C VAL A 78 4.16 -2.95 -0.74
N LEU A 79 4.42 -4.14 -0.22
CA LEU A 79 5.76 -4.68 -0.02
C LEU A 79 5.96 -5.87 -0.94
N THR A 80 7.10 -5.91 -1.62
CA THR A 80 7.48 -7.01 -2.50
C THR A 80 8.81 -7.58 -2.06
N GLN A 81 9.09 -8.83 -2.46
CA GLN A 81 10.40 -9.42 -2.22
C GLN A 81 11.49 -8.60 -2.92
N LYS A 82 12.69 -8.58 -2.31
CA LYS A 82 13.85 -7.91 -2.89
C LYS A 82 14.08 -8.42 -4.31
N GLY A 83 14.08 -7.52 -5.28
CA GLY A 83 14.30 -7.83 -6.68
C GLY A 83 13.13 -8.53 -7.36
N ALA A 84 11.91 -8.46 -6.84
CA ALA A 84 10.70 -8.94 -7.54
C ALA A 84 10.16 -7.90 -8.53
N VAL A 85 10.31 -6.61 -8.23
CA VAL A 85 9.83 -5.49 -9.04
C VAL A 85 10.99 -4.59 -9.43
N LEU A 86 10.98 -4.12 -10.67
CA LEU A 86 11.78 -2.99 -11.15
C LEU A 86 10.84 -1.78 -11.30
N PRO A 87 10.88 -0.81 -10.36
CA PRO A 87 10.12 0.43 -10.51
C PRO A 87 10.61 1.21 -11.74
N ASP A 88 9.71 1.93 -12.40
CA ASP A 88 10.10 2.82 -13.51
C ASP A 88 11.04 3.92 -12.97
N GLU A 89 12.02 4.34 -13.78
CA GLU A 89 13.15 5.18 -13.33
C GLU A 89 12.72 6.51 -12.70
N GLU A 90 11.59 7.08 -13.14
CA GLU A 90 11.05 8.32 -12.60
C GLU A 90 10.74 8.23 -11.10
N PHE A 91 10.23 7.09 -10.63
CA PHE A 91 9.91 6.87 -9.23
C PHE A 91 11.17 6.83 -8.37
N LEU A 92 12.23 6.18 -8.88
CA LEU A 92 13.52 6.12 -8.21
C LEU A 92 14.17 7.49 -8.11
N LYS A 93 14.15 8.25 -9.21
CA LYS A 93 14.69 9.62 -9.26
C LYS A 93 13.93 10.56 -8.31
N ASN A 94 12.61 10.58 -8.38
CA ASN A 94 11.80 11.44 -7.51
C ASN A 94 11.96 11.07 -6.03
N THR A 95 12.06 9.77 -5.71
CA THR A 95 12.31 9.31 -4.34
C THR A 95 13.67 9.78 -3.83
N ALA A 96 14.73 9.70 -4.65
CA ALA A 96 16.07 10.19 -4.28
C ALA A 96 16.10 11.70 -4.04
N GLU A 97 15.17 12.44 -4.64
CA GLU A 97 14.97 13.88 -4.46
C GLU A 97 13.91 14.21 -3.39
N GLU A 98 13.45 13.22 -2.61
CA GLU A 98 12.40 13.34 -1.57
C GLU A 98 11.05 13.93 -2.08
N LYS A 99 10.71 13.64 -3.34
CA LYS A 99 9.49 14.13 -4.00
C LYS A 99 8.39 13.08 -4.03
N GLU A 100 7.17 13.51 -3.70
CA GLU A 100 5.96 12.73 -3.94
C GLU A 100 5.67 12.65 -5.45
N THR A 101 5.36 11.45 -5.94
CA THR A 101 5.01 11.22 -7.35
C THR A 101 3.53 10.93 -7.48
N LYS A 102 2.82 11.73 -8.27
CA LYS A 102 1.40 11.51 -8.56
C LYS A 102 1.25 10.38 -9.59
N VAL A 103 0.47 9.37 -9.25
CA VAL A 103 0.12 8.25 -10.14
C VAL A 103 -1.38 8.24 -10.44
N LYS A 104 -1.78 7.86 -11.66
CA LYS A 104 -3.19 7.66 -12.01
C LYS A 104 -3.61 6.20 -11.80
N CYS A 105 -4.90 5.98 -11.60
CA CYS A 105 -5.44 4.62 -11.54
C CYS A 105 -5.16 3.88 -12.87
N GLY A 106 -4.57 2.69 -12.78
CA GLY A 106 -4.18 1.88 -13.94
C GLY A 106 -2.83 2.26 -14.56
N GLU A 107 -2.16 3.30 -14.06
CA GLU A 107 -0.82 3.67 -14.50
C GLU A 107 0.21 2.60 -14.10
N ARG A 108 1.12 2.29 -15.02
CA ARG A 108 2.23 1.37 -14.72
C ARG A 108 3.26 2.12 -13.87
N ILE A 109 3.67 1.51 -12.76
CA ILE A 109 4.71 2.06 -11.88
C ILE A 109 6.01 1.26 -11.89
N GLY A 110 6.04 0.17 -12.66
CA GLY A 110 7.16 -0.76 -12.75
C GLY A 110 6.78 -2.06 -13.44
N VAL A 111 7.75 -2.96 -13.55
CA VAL A 111 7.62 -4.29 -14.18
C VAL A 111 8.17 -5.38 -13.27
N ALA A 112 7.85 -6.63 -13.56
CA ALA A 112 8.49 -7.77 -12.89
C ALA A 112 9.98 -7.79 -13.25
N ALA A 113 10.84 -8.00 -12.25
CA ALA A 113 12.29 -8.05 -12.46
C ALA A 113 12.77 -9.34 -13.15
N ARG A 114 11.92 -10.36 -13.18
CA ARG A 114 12.13 -11.61 -13.89
C ARG A 114 10.83 -12.00 -14.59
N GLY A 115 10.92 -12.17 -15.91
CA GLY A 115 10.04 -13.04 -16.69
C GLY A 115 10.78 -14.34 -16.95
#